data_AF-A0AAE9W8A9-F1
#
_entry.id   AF-A0AAE9W8A9-F1
#
_cell.length_a   1.000
_cell.length_b   1.000
_cell.length_c   1.000
_cell.angle_alpha   90.00
_cell.angle_beta   90.00
_cell.angle_gamma   90.00
#
_symmetry.space_group_name_H-M   'P 1'
#
loop_
_entity.id
_entity.type
_entity.pdbx_description
1 polymer ?
#
loop_
_entity_poly.entity_id
_entity_poly.type
_entity_poly.pdbx_seq_one_letter_code
_entity_poly.pdbx_strand_id
1 'polypeptide(L)'
;MNLNTILDAHCHPTDTPGDLHIIPELSLGKIIIMGTRPMDQGYVSEIAEKYPEKVIPSFGIHPWFSYLIYDPNELTQSDESTIKAEHYKKILSPEPPGDFIRELPQPISITTLSEIISQLVVKHPSALIGEIGLDKPFRLPVGPYDARSSLPQGPLSPHYVRMEHQIKVFEFQLRLASKYQRTVSVHSVQTYTYIYDVLSKLWDGHWIPSKSQLRKYKPGEFESIREGRKQNYPPRICFHSYSGSGQQISLFSAHKVPSEFYYSFSTGINSRYKKMDETIRSAPDDKILPESDHHSASTLDKLVVESVSAIAKAKSWSEEDTMSILSKNCSSFLM
;
A
#
# COMPACT_ATOMS: atom_id res chain seq x y z
N MET A 1 0.81 -21.54 -18.64
CA MET A 1 0.28 -20.65 -17.58
C MET A 1 -0.89 -19.80 -18.09
N ASN A 2 -2.10 -19.97 -17.56
CA ASN A 2 -3.27 -19.14 -17.86
C ASN A 2 -3.43 -18.03 -16.81
N LEU A 3 -3.23 -16.76 -17.16
CA LEU A 3 -3.17 -15.64 -16.19
C LEU A 3 -4.53 -14.99 -15.88
N ASN A 4 -5.62 -15.44 -16.50
CA ASN A 4 -6.91 -14.78 -16.39
C ASN A 4 -7.54 -14.81 -14.97
N THR A 5 -7.00 -15.64 -14.07
CA THR A 5 -7.38 -15.68 -12.64
C THR A 5 -6.31 -15.11 -11.71
N ILE A 6 -5.21 -14.61 -12.27
CA ILE A 6 -4.11 -13.97 -11.55
C ILE A 6 -4.33 -12.47 -11.53
N LEU A 7 -4.10 -11.89 -10.36
CA LEU A 7 -4.11 -10.47 -10.09
C LEU A 7 -2.68 -9.95 -10.13
N ASP A 8 -2.44 -8.81 -10.79
CA ASP A 8 -1.30 -7.98 -10.43
C ASP A 8 -1.66 -7.20 -9.16
N ALA A 9 -1.11 -7.62 -8.02
CA ALA A 9 -1.50 -7.06 -6.72
C ALA A 9 -1.03 -5.60 -6.51
N HIS A 10 -0.08 -5.12 -7.34
CA HIS A 10 0.48 -3.78 -7.19
C HIS A 10 1.15 -3.29 -8.48
N CYS A 11 0.63 -2.21 -9.08
CA CYS A 11 1.23 -1.57 -10.25
C CYS A 11 0.92 -0.07 -10.34
N HIS A 12 1.68 0.62 -11.19
CA HIS A 12 1.61 2.08 -11.40
C HIS A 12 1.43 2.50 -12.88
N PRO A 13 0.56 1.86 -13.69
CA PRO A 13 0.45 2.15 -15.12
C PRO A 13 0.09 3.62 -15.43
N THR A 14 -0.49 4.34 -14.47
CA THR A 14 -0.80 5.77 -14.56
C THR A 14 0.43 6.67 -14.69
N ASP A 15 1.61 6.17 -14.34
CA ASP A 15 2.88 6.87 -14.54
C ASP A 15 3.37 6.81 -15.99
N THR A 16 2.79 5.93 -16.83
CA THR A 16 3.03 5.88 -18.28
C THR A 16 1.72 5.95 -19.05
N PRO A 17 1.10 7.14 -19.17
CA PRO A 17 -0.20 7.32 -19.80
C PRO A 17 -0.31 6.77 -21.23
N GLY A 18 0.80 6.78 -21.98
CA GLY A 18 0.87 6.30 -23.37
C GLY A 18 0.42 4.85 -23.54
N ASP A 19 0.63 4.00 -22.52
CA ASP A 19 0.38 2.56 -22.61
C ASP A 19 -0.96 2.14 -22.00
N LEU A 20 -1.74 3.06 -21.43
CA LEU A 20 -2.99 2.73 -20.73
C LEU A 20 -4.07 2.12 -21.64
N HIS A 21 -3.93 2.26 -22.96
CA HIS A 21 -4.83 1.62 -23.92
C HIS A 21 -4.64 0.09 -24.00
N ILE A 22 -3.53 -0.44 -23.46
CA ILE A 22 -3.17 -1.87 -23.45
C ILE A 22 -3.87 -2.62 -22.31
N ILE A 23 -4.29 -1.93 -21.24
CA ILE A 23 -4.97 -2.54 -20.08
C ILE A 23 -6.06 -3.57 -20.44
N PRO A 24 -7.01 -3.30 -21.37
CA PRO A 24 -8.03 -4.29 -21.74
C PRO A 24 -7.46 -5.56 -22.39
N GLU A 25 -6.26 -5.49 -22.99
CA GLU A 25 -5.60 -6.57 -23.72
C GLU A 25 -4.71 -7.45 -22.82
N LEU A 26 -4.49 -7.06 -21.56
CA LEU A 26 -3.70 -7.84 -20.61
C LEU A 26 -4.27 -9.25 -20.42
N SER A 27 -3.38 -10.24 -20.37
CA SER A 27 -3.73 -11.63 -20.07
C SER A 27 -4.12 -11.82 -18.61
N LEU A 28 -3.63 -10.95 -17.72
CA LEU A 28 -3.99 -10.90 -16.31
C LEU A 28 -5.50 -10.74 -16.11
N GLY A 29 -6.04 -11.35 -15.06
CA GLY A 29 -7.44 -11.24 -14.69
C GLY A 29 -7.80 -9.81 -14.32
N LYS A 30 -7.09 -9.26 -13.34
CA LYS A 30 -7.23 -7.87 -12.88
C LYS A 30 -5.86 -7.30 -12.50
N ILE A 31 -5.78 -5.98 -12.41
CA ILE A 31 -4.62 -5.23 -11.90
C ILE A 31 -5.09 -4.25 -10.83
N ILE A 32 -4.31 -4.10 -9.76
CA ILE A 32 -4.54 -3.05 -8.77
C ILE A 32 -3.62 -1.86 -9.08
N ILE A 33 -4.23 -0.73 -9.44
CA ILE A 33 -3.52 0.50 -9.78
C ILE A 33 -3.45 1.40 -8.55
N MET A 34 -2.25 1.80 -8.18
CA MET A 34 -2.00 2.59 -6.97
C MET A 34 -1.96 4.09 -7.24
N GLY A 35 -2.72 4.84 -6.44
CA GLY A 35 -2.47 6.26 -6.22
C GLY A 35 -1.34 6.43 -5.21
N THR A 36 -0.40 7.34 -5.49
CA THR A 36 0.74 7.60 -4.61
C THR A 36 0.82 9.05 -4.14
N ARG A 37 0.19 9.99 -4.87
CA ARG A 37 0.16 11.44 -4.55
C ARG A 37 -1.25 12.01 -4.60
N PRO A 38 -1.48 13.21 -4.04
CA PRO A 38 -2.81 13.80 -4.07
C PRO A 38 -3.39 13.95 -5.50
N MET A 39 -2.54 14.16 -6.51
CA MET A 39 -2.92 14.39 -7.91
C MET A 39 -3.22 13.10 -8.68
N ASP A 40 -2.88 11.95 -8.12
CA ASP A 40 -3.12 10.66 -8.76
C ASP A 40 -4.54 10.15 -8.51
N GLN A 41 -5.18 10.58 -7.41
CA GLN A 41 -6.43 9.99 -6.92
C GLN A 41 -7.56 10.06 -7.97
N GLY A 42 -7.79 11.24 -8.54
CA GLY A 42 -8.80 11.43 -9.59
C GLY A 42 -8.49 10.62 -10.86
N TYR A 43 -7.22 10.60 -11.26
CA TYR A 43 -6.80 9.88 -12.46
C TYR A 43 -6.93 8.37 -12.31
N VAL A 44 -6.58 7.81 -11.15
CA VAL A 44 -6.79 6.39 -10.84
C VAL A 44 -8.28 6.03 -10.89
N SER A 45 -9.16 6.92 -10.38
CA SER A 45 -10.62 6.74 -10.53
C SER A 45 -11.05 6.69 -11.98
N GLU A 46 -10.59 7.64 -12.81
CA GLU A 46 -10.96 7.71 -14.24
C GLU A 46 -10.55 6.43 -14.99
N ILE A 47 -9.37 5.89 -14.71
CA ILE A 47 -8.91 4.64 -15.34
C ILE A 47 -9.73 3.43 -14.86
N ALA A 48 -10.12 3.38 -13.58
CA ALA A 48 -11.02 2.35 -13.07
C ALA A 48 -12.42 2.41 -13.71
N GLU A 49 -12.94 3.60 -13.96
CA GLU A 49 -14.22 3.79 -14.67
C GLU A 49 -14.11 3.41 -16.15
N LYS A 50 -12.95 3.63 -16.76
CA LYS A 50 -12.70 3.28 -18.17
C LYS A 50 -12.55 1.77 -18.38
N TYR A 51 -11.95 1.05 -17.44
CA TYR A 51 -11.68 -0.38 -17.55
C TYR A 51 -12.13 -1.18 -16.31
N PRO A 52 -13.43 -1.15 -15.93
CA PRO A 52 -13.92 -1.71 -14.67
C PRO A 52 -13.72 -3.22 -14.53
N GLU A 53 -13.68 -3.94 -15.66
CA GLU A 53 -13.44 -5.39 -15.65
C GLU A 53 -11.98 -5.75 -15.36
N LYS A 54 -11.03 -4.83 -15.60
CA LYS A 54 -9.59 -5.08 -15.45
C LYS A 54 -8.96 -4.35 -14.26
N VAL A 55 -9.49 -3.19 -13.88
CA VAL A 55 -8.83 -2.29 -12.93
C VAL A 55 -9.54 -2.29 -11.59
N ILE A 56 -8.74 -2.46 -10.53
CA ILE A 56 -9.15 -2.15 -9.17
C ILE A 56 -8.36 -0.90 -8.73
N PRO A 57 -9.02 0.22 -8.43
CA PRO A 57 -8.31 1.41 -7.98
C PRO A 57 -7.88 1.26 -6.52
N SER A 58 -6.74 1.83 -6.18
CA SER A 58 -6.26 1.96 -4.81
C SER A 58 -5.92 3.43 -4.55
N PHE A 59 -6.49 4.01 -3.49
CA PHE A 59 -6.36 5.43 -3.18
C PHE A 59 -5.51 5.65 -1.94
N GLY A 60 -4.49 6.50 -2.04
CA GLY A 60 -3.53 6.68 -0.97
C GLY A 60 -2.39 7.62 -1.30
N ILE A 61 -1.65 7.99 -0.27
CA ILE A 61 -0.45 8.80 -0.30
C ILE A 61 0.70 7.92 0.18
N HIS A 62 1.61 7.68 -0.75
CA HIS A 62 2.84 6.96 -0.51
C HIS A 62 3.76 7.79 0.41
N PRO A 63 4.53 7.17 1.34
CA PRO A 63 5.43 7.87 2.26
C PRO A 63 6.36 8.88 1.61
N TRP A 64 6.80 8.66 0.37
CA TRP A 64 7.63 9.63 -0.36
C TRP A 64 6.95 10.99 -0.53
N PHE A 65 5.63 11.01 -0.57
CA PHE A 65 4.80 12.20 -0.78
C PHE A 65 4.06 12.66 0.48
N SER A 66 4.37 12.07 1.64
CA SER A 66 3.83 12.50 2.93
C SER A 66 4.16 13.96 3.26
N TYR A 67 5.24 14.52 2.70
CA TYR A 67 5.57 15.94 2.81
C TYR A 67 4.51 16.85 2.18
N LEU A 68 3.71 16.36 1.22
CA LEU A 68 2.63 17.14 0.61
C LEU A 68 1.40 17.25 1.50
N ILE A 69 1.37 16.59 2.66
CA ILE A 69 0.20 16.55 3.53
C ILE A 69 0.49 17.30 4.83
N TYR A 70 -0.34 18.30 5.17
CA TYR A 70 -0.26 19.02 6.44
C TYR A 70 -1.48 18.76 7.32
N ASP A 71 -1.33 18.88 8.63
CA ASP A 71 -2.46 18.87 9.58
C ASP A 71 -2.79 20.32 9.99
N PRO A 72 -3.98 20.83 9.67
CA PRO A 72 -4.41 22.18 10.06
C PRO A 72 -4.34 22.46 11.56
N ASN A 73 -4.51 21.44 12.42
CA ASN A 73 -4.50 21.62 13.88
C ASN A 73 -3.08 21.83 14.45
N GLU A 74 -2.08 21.70 13.60
CA GLU A 74 -0.67 21.70 13.97
C GLU A 74 0.10 22.91 13.46
N LEU A 75 -0.61 23.82 12.80
CA LEU A 75 -0.10 25.06 12.24
C LEU A 75 -0.76 26.25 12.95
N THR A 76 -0.01 27.32 13.07
CA THR A 76 -0.48 28.57 13.69
C THR A 76 -0.99 29.57 12.65
N GLN A 77 -0.63 29.35 11.39
CA GLN A 77 -0.85 30.28 10.29
C GLN A 77 -2.12 29.94 9.49
N SER A 78 -2.76 30.97 8.93
CA SER A 78 -3.98 30.85 8.12
C SER A 78 -3.75 31.05 6.62
N ASP A 79 -2.67 31.72 6.22
CA ASP A 79 -2.40 32.06 4.82
C ASP A 79 -1.56 30.97 4.13
N GLU A 80 -1.83 30.71 2.84
CA GLU A 80 -1.23 29.57 2.13
C GLU A 80 0.31 29.58 2.11
N SER A 81 0.92 30.75 1.91
CA SER A 81 2.38 30.89 1.84
C SER A 81 3.06 30.67 3.19
N THR A 82 2.40 31.07 4.28
CA THR A 82 2.93 30.92 5.64
C THR A 82 2.71 29.48 6.14
N ILE A 83 1.57 28.86 5.81
CA ILE A 83 1.31 27.42 5.99
C ILE A 83 2.40 26.58 5.32
N LYS A 84 2.71 26.88 4.05
CA LYS A 84 3.73 26.14 3.28
C LYS A 84 5.09 26.16 3.98
N ALA A 85 5.55 27.34 4.38
CA ALA A 85 6.84 27.51 5.03
C ALA A 85 6.88 26.88 6.43
N GLU A 86 5.85 27.08 7.26
CA GLU A 86 5.75 26.50 8.60
C GLU A 86 5.75 24.97 8.55
N HIS A 87 4.93 24.40 7.65
CA HIS A 87 4.82 22.97 7.44
C HIS A 87 6.15 22.34 7.04
N TYR A 88 6.81 22.84 5.99
CA TYR A 88 8.05 22.23 5.50
C TYR A 88 9.21 22.35 6.47
N LYS A 89 9.32 23.46 7.21
CA LYS A 89 10.34 23.60 8.26
C LYS A 89 10.12 22.63 9.41
N LYS A 90 8.87 22.39 9.78
CA LYS A 90 8.50 21.49 10.87
C LYS A 90 8.81 20.03 10.54
N ILE A 91 8.42 19.58 9.35
CA ILE A 91 8.39 18.15 9.02
C ILE A 91 9.66 17.64 8.32
N LEU A 92 10.48 18.52 7.75
CA LEU A 92 11.72 18.13 7.09
C LEU A 92 12.94 18.21 8.04
N SER A 93 13.90 17.34 7.80
CA SER A 93 15.17 17.28 8.53
C SER A 93 16.31 16.96 7.56
N PRO A 94 17.46 17.67 7.61
CA PRO A 94 17.67 18.92 8.35
C PRO A 94 16.68 20.01 7.90
N GLU A 95 16.55 21.11 8.66
CA GLU A 95 15.64 22.20 8.27
C GLU A 95 16.00 22.71 6.87
N PRO A 96 15.03 22.80 5.93
CA PRO A 96 15.29 23.19 4.56
C PRO A 96 15.51 24.71 4.42
N PRO A 97 16.40 25.14 3.50
CA PRO A 97 16.57 26.54 3.21
C PRO A 97 15.34 27.10 2.47
N GLY A 98 15.15 28.43 2.55
CA GLY A 98 13.93 29.07 2.05
C GLY A 98 13.74 29.00 0.54
N ASP A 99 14.81 28.90 -0.24
CA ASP A 99 14.79 28.62 -1.68
C ASP A 99 14.25 27.22 -1.99
N PHE A 100 14.74 26.20 -1.29
CA PHE A 100 14.21 24.84 -1.41
C PHE A 100 12.71 24.79 -1.11
N ILE A 101 12.26 25.44 -0.03
CA ILE A 101 10.84 25.55 0.32
C ILE A 101 10.02 26.22 -0.80
N ARG A 102 10.55 27.26 -1.44
CA ARG A 102 9.83 27.97 -2.51
C ARG A 102 9.53 27.05 -3.69
N GLU A 103 10.46 26.17 -4.04
CA GLU A 103 10.31 25.22 -5.15
C GLU A 103 9.38 24.04 -4.86
N LEU A 104 9.26 23.62 -3.59
CA LEU A 104 8.34 22.53 -3.22
C LEU A 104 6.88 22.89 -3.58
N PRO A 105 5.99 21.93 -3.85
CA PRO A 105 4.58 22.21 -4.12
C PRO A 105 3.83 22.84 -2.94
N GLN A 106 2.60 23.32 -3.15
CA GLN A 106 1.72 23.67 -2.04
C GLN A 106 1.20 22.38 -1.38
N PRO A 107 1.34 22.20 -0.05
CA PRO A 107 0.79 21.03 0.62
C PRO A 107 -0.74 21.12 0.70
N ILE A 108 -1.39 19.97 0.69
CA ILE A 108 -2.84 19.81 0.89
C ILE A 108 -3.14 19.42 2.34
N SER A 109 -4.27 19.91 2.86
CA SER A 109 -4.68 19.54 4.21
C SER A 109 -5.10 18.08 4.29
N ILE A 110 -4.80 17.43 5.42
CA ILE A 110 -5.23 16.06 5.68
C ILE A 110 -6.76 15.93 5.68
N THR A 111 -7.49 16.98 6.05
CA THR A 111 -8.96 17.04 6.01
C THR A 111 -9.48 17.02 4.58
N THR A 112 -8.91 17.84 3.69
CA THR A 112 -9.29 17.87 2.26
C THR A 112 -8.97 16.53 1.59
N LEU A 113 -7.80 15.96 1.88
CA LEU A 113 -7.44 14.62 1.39
C LEU A 113 -8.43 13.56 1.89
N SER A 114 -8.86 13.65 3.15
CA SER A 114 -9.88 12.77 3.75
C SER A 114 -11.15 12.72 2.91
N GLU A 115 -11.66 13.89 2.53
CA GLU A 115 -12.91 14.04 1.80
C GLU A 115 -12.78 13.45 0.40
N ILE A 116 -11.68 13.73 -0.29
CA ILE A 116 -11.38 13.18 -1.61
C ILE A 116 -11.34 11.65 -1.56
N ILE A 117 -10.50 11.07 -0.69
CA ILE A 117 -10.37 9.60 -0.59
C ILE A 117 -11.69 8.97 -0.15
N SER A 118 -12.40 9.57 0.80
CA SER A 118 -13.71 9.07 1.27
C SER A 118 -14.74 9.02 0.13
N GLN A 119 -14.81 10.05 -0.71
CA GLN A 119 -15.71 10.07 -1.86
C GLN A 119 -15.34 8.99 -2.88
N LEU A 120 -14.05 8.85 -3.18
CA LEU A 120 -13.56 7.86 -4.15
C LEU A 120 -13.75 6.41 -3.68
N VAL A 121 -13.52 6.12 -2.40
CA VAL A 121 -13.73 4.79 -1.80
C VAL A 121 -15.21 4.40 -1.73
N VAL A 122 -16.11 5.37 -1.61
CA VAL A 122 -17.56 5.15 -1.72
C VAL A 122 -17.97 4.93 -3.17
N LYS A 123 -17.40 5.72 -4.11
CA LYS A 123 -17.65 5.60 -5.55
C LYS A 123 -17.19 4.24 -6.11
N HIS A 124 -16.11 3.69 -5.58
CA HIS A 124 -15.51 2.43 -6.02
C HIS A 124 -15.56 1.38 -4.89
N PRO A 125 -16.60 0.54 -4.82
CA PRO A 125 -16.78 -0.42 -3.73
C PRO A 125 -15.64 -1.43 -3.57
N SER A 126 -14.96 -1.78 -4.65
CA SER A 126 -13.81 -2.70 -4.68
C SER A 126 -12.47 -2.00 -4.39
N ALA A 127 -12.46 -0.67 -4.18
CA ALA A 127 -11.22 0.07 -4.04
C ALA A 127 -10.43 -0.33 -2.79
N LEU A 128 -9.11 -0.37 -2.95
CA LEU A 128 -8.19 -0.46 -1.84
C LEU A 128 -7.85 0.94 -1.29
N ILE A 129 -7.23 0.95 -0.11
CA ILE A 129 -6.45 2.11 0.34
C ILE A 129 -4.97 1.77 0.24
N GLY A 130 -4.26 2.54 -0.57
CA GLY A 130 -2.90 2.25 -0.98
C GLY A 130 -2.50 3.12 -2.17
N GLU A 131 -1.23 3.31 -2.45
CA GLU A 131 -0.10 2.81 -1.68
C GLU A 131 0.16 3.73 -0.48
N ILE A 132 0.18 3.17 0.74
CA ILE A 132 0.41 3.93 1.98
C ILE A 132 1.51 3.24 2.79
N GLY A 133 2.17 3.93 3.71
CA GLY A 133 3.18 3.25 4.52
C GLY A 133 4.27 4.17 5.04
N LEU A 134 5.45 3.59 5.28
CA LEU A 134 6.60 4.28 5.85
C LEU A 134 7.89 3.91 5.10
N ASP A 135 8.70 4.92 4.78
CA ASP A 135 10.00 4.77 4.11
C ASP A 135 11.06 5.56 4.88
N LYS A 136 11.95 4.84 5.57
CA LYS A 136 13.03 5.45 6.36
C LYS A 136 14.17 6.05 5.50
N PRO A 137 14.69 5.38 4.45
CA PRO A 137 15.83 5.91 3.69
C PRO A 137 15.48 7.02 2.68
N PHE A 138 14.21 7.22 2.34
CA PHE A 138 13.82 8.20 1.33
C PHE A 138 14.25 9.63 1.69
N ARG A 139 14.77 10.33 0.69
CA ARG A 139 15.11 11.75 0.73
C ARG A 139 14.43 12.45 -0.43
N LEU A 140 14.01 13.70 -0.23
CA LEU A 140 13.29 14.46 -1.25
C LEU A 140 14.25 14.77 -2.42
N PRO A 141 13.86 14.58 -3.69
CA PRO A 141 14.65 15.03 -4.83
C PRO A 141 14.71 16.56 -4.89
N VAL A 142 15.75 17.09 -5.53
CA VAL A 142 15.84 18.50 -5.94
C VAL A 142 15.21 18.65 -7.31
N GLY A 143 13.88 18.77 -7.35
CA GLY A 143 13.07 19.10 -8.54
C GLY A 143 13.31 18.22 -9.80
N PRO A 144 12.58 18.50 -10.89
CA PRO A 144 11.30 19.20 -10.90
C PRO A 144 10.22 18.43 -10.11
N TYR A 145 9.23 19.13 -9.53
CA TYR A 145 8.18 18.54 -8.67
C TYR A 145 6.81 18.41 -9.35
N ASP A 146 6.68 18.89 -10.58
CA ASP A 146 5.46 18.88 -11.40
C ASP A 146 5.39 17.67 -12.36
N ALA A 147 6.36 16.77 -12.30
CA ALA A 147 6.41 15.61 -13.17
C ALA A 147 5.24 14.64 -12.91
N ARG A 148 4.69 14.11 -14.01
CA ARG A 148 3.60 13.13 -13.94
C ARG A 148 4.05 11.78 -13.36
N SER A 149 5.29 11.37 -13.57
CA SER A 149 5.83 10.15 -12.95
C SER A 149 5.97 10.35 -11.44
N SER A 150 5.66 9.30 -10.66
CA SER A 150 5.90 9.28 -9.21
C SER A 150 7.37 8.99 -8.85
N LEU A 151 8.21 8.65 -9.84
CA LEU A 151 9.63 8.41 -9.61
C LEU A 151 10.39 9.73 -9.38
N PRO A 152 11.44 9.74 -8.52
CA PRO A 152 12.30 10.91 -8.36
C PRO A 152 12.94 11.33 -9.68
N GLN A 153 12.75 12.59 -10.09
CA GLN A 153 13.25 13.11 -11.37
C GLN A 153 14.62 13.80 -11.27
N GLY A 154 15.03 14.17 -10.06
CA GLY A 154 16.27 14.90 -9.78
C GLY A 154 17.17 14.23 -8.75
N PRO A 155 18.36 14.81 -8.48
CA PRO A 155 19.26 14.30 -7.46
C PRO A 155 18.61 14.38 -6.08
N LEU A 156 18.87 13.40 -5.21
CA LEU A 156 18.33 13.42 -3.86
C LEU A 156 18.98 14.52 -3.02
N SER A 157 18.16 15.38 -2.44
CA SER A 157 18.56 16.39 -1.46
C SER A 157 18.96 15.72 -0.13
N PRO A 158 19.57 16.45 0.84
CA PRO A 158 19.80 15.91 2.17
C PRO A 158 18.51 15.83 3.02
N HIS A 159 17.42 16.45 2.58
CA HIS A 159 16.20 16.58 3.37
C HIS A 159 15.33 15.32 3.27
N TYR A 160 14.89 14.83 4.43
CA TYR A 160 13.94 13.74 4.56
C TYR A 160 12.75 14.15 5.42
N VAL A 161 11.62 13.48 5.24
CA VAL A 161 10.45 13.64 6.10
C VAL A 161 10.70 12.94 7.42
N ARG A 162 10.53 13.66 8.53
CA ARG A 162 10.58 13.11 9.89
C ARG A 162 9.62 11.92 10.02
N MET A 163 10.09 10.86 10.68
CA MET A 163 9.33 9.61 10.79
C MET A 163 7.98 9.82 11.50
N GLU A 164 7.94 10.73 12.47
CA GLU A 164 6.72 11.11 13.19
C GLU A 164 5.64 11.63 12.25
N HIS A 165 6.03 12.42 11.24
CA HIS A 165 5.10 12.94 10.23
C HIS A 165 4.64 11.84 9.26
N GLN A 166 5.56 10.96 8.82
CA GLN A 166 5.16 9.81 8.00
C GLN A 166 4.16 8.90 8.73
N ILE A 167 4.42 8.59 10.02
CA ILE A 167 3.53 7.81 10.88
C ILE A 167 2.15 8.46 10.99
N LYS A 168 2.10 9.79 11.14
CA LYS A 168 0.85 10.53 11.24
C LYS A 168 0.00 10.40 9.98
N VAL A 169 0.61 10.61 8.80
CA VAL A 169 -0.07 10.47 7.51
C VAL A 169 -0.50 9.01 7.28
N PHE A 170 0.34 8.04 7.64
CA PHE A 170 0.02 6.62 7.56
C PHE A 170 -1.16 6.21 8.45
N GLU A 171 -1.14 6.61 9.74
CA GLU A 171 -2.20 6.30 10.70
C GLU A 171 -3.55 6.87 10.26
N PHE A 172 -3.55 8.10 9.74
CA PHE A 172 -4.75 8.71 9.21
C PHE A 172 -5.38 7.89 8.06
N GLN A 173 -4.56 7.43 7.12
CA GLN A 173 -5.02 6.62 5.99
C GLN A 173 -5.50 5.23 6.43
N LEU A 174 -4.83 4.62 7.43
CA LEU A 174 -5.32 3.38 8.05
C LEU A 174 -6.69 3.57 8.71
N ARG A 175 -6.96 4.71 9.35
CA ARG A 175 -8.28 5.00 9.93
C ARG A 175 -9.37 5.10 8.86
N LEU A 176 -9.05 5.62 7.67
CA LEU A 176 -9.98 5.58 6.54
C LEU A 176 -10.24 4.13 6.09
N ALA A 177 -9.19 3.31 5.97
CA ALA A 177 -9.33 1.89 5.63
C ALA A 177 -10.17 1.13 6.66
N SER A 178 -9.97 1.39 7.95
CA SER A 178 -10.83 0.86 9.01
C SER A 178 -12.27 1.35 8.88
N LYS A 179 -12.49 2.64 8.64
CA LYS A 179 -13.84 3.22 8.54
C LYS A 179 -14.64 2.58 7.40
N TYR A 180 -14.01 2.37 6.25
CA TYR A 180 -14.65 1.83 5.05
C TYR A 180 -14.45 0.32 4.87
N GLN A 181 -13.80 -0.34 5.84
CA GLN A 181 -13.46 -1.76 5.79
C GLN A 181 -12.77 -2.15 4.46
N ARG A 182 -11.74 -1.39 4.09
CA ARG A 182 -10.98 -1.62 2.85
C ARG A 182 -9.69 -2.36 3.11
N THR A 183 -9.35 -3.24 2.17
CA THR A 183 -8.02 -3.85 2.07
C THR A 183 -6.97 -2.76 1.86
N VAL A 184 -5.79 -2.94 2.45
CA VAL A 184 -4.69 -1.97 2.41
C VAL A 184 -3.49 -2.54 1.67
N SER A 185 -2.87 -1.73 0.81
CA SER A 185 -1.53 -2.02 0.27
C SER A 185 -0.48 -1.13 0.96
N VAL A 186 0.50 -1.76 1.61
CA VAL A 186 1.45 -1.12 2.52
C VAL A 186 2.88 -1.16 1.99
N HIS A 187 3.47 0.03 1.85
CA HIS A 187 4.91 0.23 1.64
C HIS A 187 5.67 0.18 2.96
N SER A 188 6.80 -0.53 2.98
CA SER A 188 7.63 -0.64 4.17
C SER A 188 9.10 -0.83 3.80
N VAL A 189 9.90 0.21 4.02
CA VAL A 189 11.36 0.13 3.87
C VAL A 189 12.03 0.48 5.19
N GLN A 190 12.54 -0.55 5.87
CA GLN A 190 13.19 -0.49 7.19
C GLN A 190 12.28 0.05 8.32
N THR A 191 10.97 -0.19 8.23
CA THR A 191 9.95 0.43 9.09
C THR A 191 8.96 -0.55 9.72
N TYR A 192 9.14 -1.86 9.55
CA TYR A 192 8.18 -2.88 10.03
C TYR A 192 7.82 -2.77 11.52
N THR A 193 8.76 -2.43 12.40
CA THR A 193 8.47 -2.22 13.82
C THR A 193 7.53 -1.02 14.04
N TYR A 194 7.77 0.10 13.37
CA TYR A 194 6.88 1.27 13.42
C TYR A 194 5.48 0.93 12.89
N ILE A 195 5.40 0.17 11.80
CA ILE A 195 4.12 -0.26 11.24
C ILE A 195 3.36 -1.15 12.24
N TYR A 196 4.04 -2.11 12.87
CA TYR A 196 3.43 -2.94 13.90
C TYR A 196 2.93 -2.11 15.09
N ASP A 197 3.71 -1.13 15.55
CA ASP A 197 3.32 -0.25 16.65
C ASP A 197 2.06 0.55 16.31
N VAL A 198 1.95 1.09 15.08
CA VAL A 198 0.74 1.82 14.63
C VAL A 198 -0.46 0.88 14.54
N LEU A 199 -0.31 -0.30 13.92
CA LEU A 199 -1.41 -1.24 13.74
C LEU A 199 -1.89 -1.85 15.06
N SER A 200 -0.97 -2.12 15.99
CA SER A 200 -1.30 -2.67 17.32
C SER A 200 -2.24 -1.74 18.11
N LYS A 201 -2.13 -0.42 17.92
CA LYS A 201 -3.04 0.57 18.52
C LYS A 201 -4.45 0.50 17.91
N LEU A 202 -4.57 0.18 16.62
CA LEU A 202 -5.87 0.01 15.95
C LEU A 202 -6.58 -1.29 16.35
N TRP A 203 -5.80 -2.31 16.72
CA TRP A 203 -6.32 -3.60 17.19
C TRP A 203 -6.53 -3.67 18.71
N ASP A 204 -6.24 -2.59 19.45
CA ASP A 204 -6.40 -2.62 20.89
C ASP A 204 -7.87 -2.86 21.28
N GLY A 205 -8.09 -3.81 22.19
CA GLY A 205 -9.44 -4.34 22.50
C GLY A 205 -10.09 -5.24 21.44
N HIS A 206 -9.45 -5.46 20.29
CA HIS A 206 -9.92 -6.31 19.19
C HIS A 206 -9.03 -7.55 18.92
N TRP A 207 -8.03 -7.80 19.76
CA TRP A 207 -7.19 -9.00 19.68
C TRP A 207 -8.02 -10.29 19.74
N ILE A 208 -7.68 -11.26 18.88
CA ILE A 208 -8.28 -12.59 18.89
C ILE A 208 -7.81 -13.35 20.15
N PRO A 209 -8.73 -13.86 20.98
CA PRO A 209 -8.38 -14.64 22.17
C PRO A 209 -7.62 -15.92 21.81
N SER A 210 -6.83 -16.43 22.76
CA SER A 210 -6.14 -17.72 22.59
C SER A 210 -7.12 -18.88 22.38
N LYS A 211 -6.65 -19.97 21.76
CA LYS A 211 -7.44 -21.21 21.60
C LYS A 211 -8.08 -21.71 22.90
N SER A 212 -7.40 -21.55 24.04
CA SER A 212 -7.93 -21.92 25.36
C SER A 212 -9.10 -21.02 25.79
N GLN A 213 -9.01 -19.72 25.52
CA GLN A 213 -10.10 -18.77 25.78
C GLN A 213 -11.28 -19.00 24.84
N LEU A 214 -11.02 -19.31 23.56
CA LEU A 214 -12.06 -19.59 22.57
C LEU A 214 -12.91 -20.81 22.93
N ARG A 215 -12.34 -21.83 23.62
CA ARG A 215 -13.11 -22.99 24.12
C ARG A 215 -14.20 -22.64 25.14
N LYS A 216 -14.19 -21.42 25.69
CA LYS A 216 -15.23 -20.96 26.63
C LYS A 216 -16.49 -20.47 25.94
N TYR A 217 -16.41 -20.18 24.64
CA TYR A 217 -17.53 -19.75 23.81
C TYR A 217 -18.24 -20.98 23.22
N LYS A 218 -19.55 -20.88 23.03
CA LYS A 218 -20.29 -21.85 22.22
C LYS A 218 -19.83 -21.75 20.76
N PRO A 219 -19.95 -22.84 19.97
CA PRO A 219 -19.62 -22.80 18.54
C PRO A 219 -20.31 -21.62 17.84
N GLY A 220 -19.56 -20.76 17.15
CA GLY A 220 -20.06 -19.59 16.41
C GLY A 220 -20.37 -18.35 17.25
N GLU A 221 -20.32 -18.43 18.59
CA GLU A 221 -20.64 -17.30 19.47
C GLU A 221 -19.60 -16.19 19.39
N PHE A 222 -18.30 -16.54 19.36
CA PHE A 222 -17.24 -15.55 19.27
C PHE A 222 -17.25 -14.83 17.92
N GLU A 223 -17.47 -15.58 16.83
CA GLU A 223 -17.59 -15.04 15.48
C GLU A 223 -18.76 -14.04 15.39
N SER A 224 -19.92 -14.39 15.94
CA SER A 224 -21.08 -13.50 16.01
C SER A 224 -20.79 -12.22 16.80
N ILE A 225 -20.10 -12.32 17.94
CA ILE A 225 -19.67 -11.16 18.74
C ILE A 225 -18.69 -10.29 17.95
N ARG A 226 -17.76 -10.92 17.22
CA ARG A 226 -16.76 -10.22 16.43
C ARG A 226 -17.40 -9.49 15.26
N GLU A 227 -18.31 -10.12 14.53
CA GLU A 227 -19.06 -9.51 13.42
C GLU A 227 -19.95 -8.36 13.89
N GLY A 228 -20.56 -8.48 15.08
CA GLY A 228 -21.38 -7.42 15.68
C GLY A 228 -20.58 -6.22 16.21
N ARG A 229 -19.24 -6.31 16.28
CA ARG A 229 -18.39 -5.20 16.72
C ARG A 229 -17.92 -4.38 15.52
N LYS A 230 -18.07 -3.07 15.61
CA LYS A 230 -17.45 -2.13 14.67
C LYS A 230 -15.93 -2.34 14.70
N GLN A 231 -15.36 -2.77 13.58
CA GLN A 231 -13.92 -2.97 13.48
C GLN A 231 -13.22 -1.61 13.34
N ASN A 232 -12.20 -1.37 14.15
CA ASN A 232 -11.37 -0.17 14.08
C ASN A 232 -10.05 -0.40 13.33
N TYR A 233 -9.96 -1.50 12.59
CA TYR A 233 -8.80 -1.91 11.82
C TYR A 233 -9.19 -2.35 10.41
N PRO A 234 -8.24 -2.32 9.45
CA PRO A 234 -8.47 -2.85 8.11
C PRO A 234 -8.59 -4.39 8.14
N PRO A 235 -9.53 -4.99 7.40
CA PRO A 235 -9.71 -6.44 7.40
C PRO A 235 -8.48 -7.17 6.84
N ARG A 236 -7.85 -6.63 5.80
CA ARG A 236 -6.70 -7.24 5.12
C ARG A 236 -5.64 -6.20 4.83
N ILE A 237 -4.37 -6.62 4.93
CA ILE A 237 -3.21 -5.77 4.72
C ILE A 237 -2.20 -6.56 3.89
N CYS A 238 -1.84 -6.04 2.72
CA CYS A 238 -0.74 -6.58 1.92
C CYS A 238 0.51 -5.73 2.13
N PHE A 239 1.62 -6.35 2.53
CA PHE A 239 2.92 -5.72 2.36
C PHE A 239 3.38 -5.93 0.92
N HIS A 240 3.42 -4.85 0.16
CA HIS A 240 3.87 -4.90 -1.21
C HIS A 240 5.39 -5.02 -1.31
N SER A 241 5.89 -5.61 -2.40
CA SER A 241 7.30 -5.90 -2.66
C SER A 241 8.07 -6.36 -1.41
N TYR A 242 7.50 -7.31 -0.67
CA TYR A 242 7.94 -7.62 0.68
C TYR A 242 9.41 -8.06 0.75
N SER A 243 10.23 -7.26 1.43
CA SER A 243 11.66 -7.52 1.62
C SER A 243 12.07 -7.82 3.07
N GLY A 244 11.09 -8.09 3.94
CA GLY A 244 11.32 -8.38 5.35
C GLY A 244 11.76 -9.83 5.61
N SER A 245 11.95 -10.16 6.89
CA SER A 245 12.34 -11.51 7.33
C SER A 245 11.12 -12.38 7.70
N GLY A 246 11.26 -13.70 7.65
CA GLY A 246 10.21 -14.62 8.13
C GLY A 246 9.83 -14.42 9.60
N GLN A 247 10.72 -13.86 10.42
CA GLN A 247 10.39 -13.47 11.80
C GLN A 247 9.39 -12.30 11.83
N GLN A 248 9.54 -11.33 10.93
CA GLN A 248 8.58 -10.23 10.78
C GLN A 248 7.24 -10.76 10.26
N ILE A 249 7.23 -11.69 9.29
CA ILE A 249 6.00 -12.38 8.86
C ILE A 249 5.28 -13.01 10.06
N SER A 250 6.02 -13.72 10.91
CA SER A 250 5.48 -14.39 12.11
C SER A 250 4.84 -13.41 13.10
N LEU A 251 5.36 -12.17 13.19
CA LEU A 251 4.81 -11.12 14.04
C LEU A 251 3.41 -10.68 13.57
N PHE A 252 3.25 -10.45 12.27
CA PHE A 252 1.98 -10.03 11.67
C PHE A 252 0.98 -11.19 11.50
N SER A 253 1.47 -12.43 11.37
CA SER A 253 0.65 -13.64 11.26
C SER A 253 0.31 -14.28 12.61
N ALA A 254 0.64 -13.61 13.73
CA ALA A 254 0.35 -14.15 15.05
C ALA A 254 -1.17 -14.30 15.24
N HIS A 255 -1.63 -15.43 15.76
CA HIS A 255 -3.06 -15.76 15.88
C HIS A 255 -3.93 -14.68 16.56
N LYS A 256 -3.34 -13.87 17.45
CA LYS A 256 -4.02 -12.76 18.13
C LYS A 256 -4.35 -11.58 17.20
N VAL A 257 -3.62 -11.41 16.11
CA VAL A 257 -3.76 -10.28 15.17
C VAL A 257 -5.07 -10.47 14.39
N PRO A 258 -5.97 -9.47 14.39
CA PRO A 258 -7.30 -9.66 13.82
C PRO A 258 -7.38 -9.35 12.31
N SER A 259 -6.40 -8.65 11.74
CA SER A 259 -6.27 -8.45 10.28
C SER A 259 -5.61 -9.65 9.62
N GLU A 260 -5.99 -9.97 8.39
CA GLU A 260 -5.24 -10.93 7.57
C GLU A 260 -4.10 -10.24 6.82
N PHE A 261 -2.92 -10.86 6.85
CA PHE A 261 -1.73 -10.33 6.18
C PHE A 261 -1.40 -11.10 4.92
N TYR A 262 -1.14 -10.36 3.85
CA TYR A 262 -0.64 -10.86 2.57
C TYR A 262 0.74 -10.28 2.29
N TYR A 263 1.51 -10.98 1.47
CA TYR A 263 2.86 -10.59 1.07
C TYR A 263 2.98 -10.78 -0.42
N SER A 264 3.20 -9.68 -1.15
CA SER A 264 3.42 -9.74 -2.59
C SER A 264 4.89 -9.57 -2.94
N PHE A 265 5.26 -10.10 -4.11
CA PHE A 265 6.64 -10.14 -4.58
C PHE A 265 6.73 -9.69 -6.04
N SER A 266 7.60 -8.73 -6.33
CA SER A 266 7.97 -8.31 -7.68
C SER A 266 9.41 -8.74 -7.98
N THR A 267 9.69 -9.28 -9.17
CA THR A 267 11.08 -9.59 -9.54
C THR A 267 11.91 -8.33 -9.74
N GLY A 268 11.31 -7.22 -10.21
CA GLY A 268 11.99 -5.95 -10.45
C GLY A 268 12.61 -5.32 -9.19
N ILE A 269 11.94 -5.45 -8.05
CA ILE A 269 12.41 -4.95 -6.75
C ILE A 269 13.08 -6.07 -5.94
N ASN A 270 12.40 -7.20 -5.75
CA ASN A 270 12.86 -8.22 -4.81
C ASN A 270 14.12 -8.97 -5.27
N SER A 271 14.41 -9.05 -6.59
CA SER A 271 15.64 -9.71 -7.09
C SER A 271 16.93 -9.04 -6.61
N ARG A 272 16.87 -7.76 -6.20
CA ARG A 272 18.01 -7.02 -5.63
C ARG A 272 18.39 -7.54 -4.24
N TYR A 273 17.50 -8.30 -3.60
CA TYR A 273 17.69 -8.86 -2.27
C TYR A 273 18.17 -10.31 -2.39
N LYS A 274 19.38 -10.59 -1.87
CA LYS A 274 20.02 -11.91 -1.91
C LYS A 274 19.20 -13.05 -1.29
N LYS A 275 18.13 -12.72 -0.54
CA LYS A 275 17.32 -13.65 0.25
C LYS A 275 15.87 -13.77 -0.21
N MET A 276 15.51 -13.28 -1.40
CA MET A 276 14.13 -13.35 -1.92
C MET A 276 13.51 -14.75 -1.77
N ASP A 277 14.23 -15.80 -2.19
CA ASP A 277 13.76 -17.20 -2.07
C ASP A 277 13.51 -17.63 -0.61
N GLU A 278 14.36 -17.20 0.34
CA GLU A 278 14.19 -17.47 1.78
C GLU A 278 12.94 -16.78 2.32
N THR A 279 12.75 -15.52 1.95
CA THR A 279 11.59 -14.72 2.35
C THR A 279 10.30 -15.32 1.79
N ILE A 280 10.25 -15.65 0.50
CA ILE A 280 9.07 -16.31 -0.11
C ILE A 280 8.74 -17.61 0.61
N ARG A 281 9.75 -18.47 0.88
CA ARG A 281 9.53 -19.72 1.61
C ARG A 281 8.89 -19.52 2.97
N SER A 282 9.25 -18.44 3.66
CA SER A 282 8.74 -18.13 5.00
C SER A 282 7.31 -17.58 5.05
N ALA A 283 6.79 -17.05 3.93
CA ALA A 283 5.41 -16.57 3.87
C ALA A 283 4.42 -17.75 3.83
N PRO A 284 3.26 -17.70 4.51
CA PRO A 284 2.24 -18.74 4.40
C PRO A 284 1.75 -18.91 2.96
N ASP A 285 1.56 -20.15 2.52
CA ASP A 285 1.21 -20.48 1.15
C ASP A 285 -0.08 -19.79 0.66
N ASP A 286 -1.06 -19.61 1.56
CA ASP A 286 -2.36 -18.99 1.29
C ASP A 286 -2.34 -17.44 1.37
N LYS A 287 -1.17 -16.85 1.66
CA LYS A 287 -0.98 -15.40 1.88
C LYS A 287 0.01 -14.75 0.90
N ILE A 288 0.41 -15.47 -0.15
CA ILE A 288 1.33 -14.97 -1.17
C ILE A 288 0.57 -14.46 -2.38
N LEU A 289 0.99 -13.30 -2.91
CA LEU A 289 0.45 -12.70 -4.12
C LEU A 289 1.59 -12.38 -5.11
N PRO A 290 1.38 -12.52 -6.43
CA PRO A 290 2.31 -11.98 -7.41
C PRO A 290 1.99 -10.50 -7.69
N GLU A 291 3.01 -9.74 -8.09
CA GLU A 291 2.87 -8.36 -8.53
C GLU A 291 3.98 -7.98 -9.52
N SER A 292 3.78 -6.89 -10.25
CA SER A 292 4.80 -6.31 -11.12
C SER A 292 5.60 -5.17 -10.46
N ASP A 293 4.94 -4.37 -9.61
CA ASP A 293 5.43 -3.08 -9.13
C ASP A 293 6.03 -2.20 -10.25
N HIS A 294 5.27 -2.06 -11.35
CA HIS A 294 5.77 -1.42 -12.57
C HIS A 294 4.83 -0.37 -13.16
N HIS A 295 5.43 0.60 -13.87
CA HIS A 295 4.76 1.79 -14.37
C HIS A 295 4.22 1.69 -15.81
N SER A 296 4.64 0.70 -16.59
CA SER A 296 4.17 0.51 -17.98
C SER A 296 3.21 -0.66 -18.07
N ALA A 297 2.01 -0.40 -18.60
CA ALA A 297 1.01 -1.43 -18.83
C ALA A 297 1.51 -2.52 -19.79
N SER A 298 2.36 -2.16 -20.76
CA SER A 298 2.88 -3.10 -21.77
C SER A 298 3.75 -4.23 -21.19
N THR A 299 4.26 -4.07 -19.97
CA THR A 299 5.20 -5.03 -19.35
C THR A 299 4.58 -5.83 -18.20
N LEU A 300 3.36 -5.51 -17.76
CA LEU A 300 2.76 -6.10 -16.54
C LEU A 300 2.65 -7.62 -16.63
N ASP A 301 2.07 -8.16 -17.71
CA ASP A 301 1.92 -9.60 -17.93
C ASP A 301 3.26 -10.33 -17.77
N LYS A 302 4.31 -9.82 -18.42
CA LYS A 302 5.66 -10.42 -18.37
C LYS A 302 6.20 -10.43 -16.94
N LEU A 303 6.14 -9.30 -16.24
CA LEU A 303 6.70 -9.16 -14.90
C LEU A 303 5.94 -10.00 -13.87
N VAL A 304 4.61 -10.11 -14.01
CA VAL A 304 3.82 -11.00 -13.16
C VAL A 304 4.17 -12.47 -13.43
N VAL A 305 4.37 -12.88 -14.69
CA VAL A 305 4.85 -14.25 -15.01
C VAL A 305 6.20 -14.55 -14.36
N GLU A 306 7.12 -13.58 -14.37
CA GLU A 306 8.41 -13.71 -13.69
C GLU A 306 8.23 -13.86 -12.18
N SER A 307 7.35 -13.06 -11.57
CA SER A 307 7.00 -13.18 -10.14
C SER A 307 6.40 -14.54 -9.80
N VAL A 308 5.39 -15.00 -10.57
CA VAL A 308 4.77 -16.32 -10.40
C VAL A 308 5.82 -17.43 -10.50
N SER A 309 6.73 -17.34 -11.48
CA SER A 309 7.81 -18.32 -11.66
C SER A 309 8.80 -18.32 -10.49
N ALA A 310 9.14 -17.15 -9.96
CA ALA A 310 10.00 -17.03 -8.78
C ALA A 310 9.34 -17.64 -7.53
N ILE A 311 8.04 -17.37 -7.33
CA ILE A 311 7.26 -17.94 -6.22
C ILE A 311 7.21 -19.47 -6.32
N ALA A 312 6.83 -20.00 -7.49
CA ALA A 312 6.76 -21.43 -7.74
C ALA A 312 8.08 -22.14 -7.43
N LYS A 313 9.19 -21.57 -7.93
CA LYS A 313 10.53 -22.09 -7.69
C LYS A 313 10.90 -22.07 -6.20
N ALA A 314 10.69 -20.95 -5.51
CA ALA A 314 11.05 -20.83 -4.11
C ALA A 314 10.25 -21.80 -3.22
N LYS A 315 8.97 -22.00 -3.55
CA LYS A 315 8.05 -22.90 -2.86
C LYS A 315 8.12 -24.37 -3.28
N SER A 316 8.86 -24.67 -4.35
CA SER A 316 8.89 -26.00 -4.97
C SER A 316 7.51 -26.50 -5.39
N TRP A 317 6.64 -25.60 -5.85
CA TRP A 317 5.32 -25.93 -6.35
C TRP A 317 5.36 -26.36 -7.82
N SER A 318 4.46 -27.26 -8.21
CA SER A 318 4.21 -27.56 -9.62
C SER A 318 3.54 -26.35 -10.30
N GLU A 319 3.52 -26.30 -11.64
CA GLU A 319 2.79 -25.23 -12.36
C GLU A 319 1.29 -25.25 -12.01
N GLU A 320 0.69 -26.44 -11.91
CA GLU A 320 -0.72 -26.62 -11.54
C GLU A 320 -1.02 -26.10 -10.13
N ASP A 321 -0.22 -26.51 -9.14
CA ASP A 321 -0.38 -26.05 -7.76
C ASP A 321 -0.17 -24.55 -7.65
N THR A 322 0.84 -24.01 -8.33
CA THR A 322 1.14 -22.58 -8.33
C THR A 322 -0.08 -21.78 -8.78
N MET A 323 -0.67 -22.15 -9.91
CA MET A 323 -1.82 -21.44 -10.45
C MET A 323 -3.06 -21.60 -9.58
N SER A 324 -3.30 -22.80 -9.05
CA SER A 324 -4.41 -23.08 -8.15
C SER A 324 -4.33 -22.25 -6.85
N ILE A 325 -3.16 -22.28 -6.19
CA ILE A 325 -2.93 -21.57 -4.93
C ILE A 325 -2.98 -20.06 -5.15
N LEU A 326 -2.22 -19.52 -6.11
CA LEU A 326 -2.18 -18.08 -6.33
C LEU A 326 -3.53 -17.52 -6.79
N SER A 327 -4.29 -18.25 -7.62
CA SER A 327 -5.64 -17.85 -8.01
C SER A 327 -6.59 -17.75 -6.79
N LYS A 328 -6.50 -18.72 -5.87
CA LYS A 328 -7.27 -18.72 -4.62
C LYS A 328 -6.84 -17.57 -3.70
N ASN A 329 -5.55 -17.28 -3.61
CA ASN A 329 -5.02 -16.17 -2.82
C ASN A 329 -5.50 -14.82 -3.38
N CYS A 330 -5.41 -14.62 -4.71
CA CYS A 330 -5.89 -13.41 -5.39
C CYS A 330 -7.38 -13.19 -5.13
N SER A 331 -8.19 -14.24 -5.25
CA SER A 331 -9.63 -14.18 -4.96
C SER A 331 -9.89 -13.83 -3.49
N SER A 332 -9.15 -14.45 -2.57
CA SER A 332 -9.33 -14.24 -1.12
C SER A 332 -8.89 -12.86 -0.64
N PHE A 333 -7.93 -12.24 -1.34
CA PHE A 333 -7.47 -10.89 -1.08
C PHE A 333 -8.49 -9.80 -1.48
N LEU A 334 -9.33 -10.09 -2.48
CA LEU A 334 -10.33 -9.18 -3.03
C LEU A 334 -11.75 -9.34 -2.45
N MET A 335 -12.09 -10.53 -1.95
CA MET A 335 -13.24 -10.73 -1.03
C MET A 335 -13.01 -9.95 0.26
#